data_AF-A0A060W2Q3-F1
#
_entry.id   AF-A0A060W2Q3-F1
#
_cell.length_a   1.000
_cell.length_b   1.000
_cell.length_c   1.000
_cell.angle_alpha   90.00
_cell.angle_beta   90.00
_cell.angle_gamma   90.00
#
_symmetry.space_group_name_H-M   'P 1'
#
loop_
_entity.id
_entity.type
_entity.pdbx_description
1 polymer ?
#
loop_
_entity_poly.entity_id
_entity_poly.type
_entity_poly.pdbx_seq_one_letter_code
_entity_poly.pdbx_strand_id
1 'polypeptide(L)' 'MSITMGDDELKDKLQHCFASTDWNMFWDSSDGIEEYTTSVTGFINKCIEDVVPTVTVRTYPNQKPWITGNIPPS' A
#
# COMPACT_ATOMS: atom_id res chain seq x y z
N MET A 1 -16.43 3.75 2.90
CA MET A 1 -15.74 3.40 4.15
C MET A 1 -14.34 3.02 3.76
N SER A 2 -13.36 3.89 4.01
CA SER A 2 -11.95 3.57 3.75
C SER A 2 -11.40 3.02 5.06
N ILE A 3 -11.11 1.72 5.10
CA ILE A 3 -10.42 1.10 6.23
C ILE A 3 -8.95 1.37 6.01
N THR A 4 -8.36 2.23 6.83
CA THR A 4 -6.92 2.47 6.83
C THR A 4 -6.26 1.43 7.72
N MET A 5 -5.28 0.72 7.17
CA MET A 5 -4.40 -0.19 7.90
C MET A 5 -3.58 0.62 8.92
N GLY A 6 -3.39 0.09 10.14
CA GLY A 6 -2.51 0.72 11.13
C GLY A 6 -1.03 0.51 10.80
N ASP A 7 -0.15 1.42 11.24
CA ASP A 7 1.29 1.36 10.98
C ASP A 7 1.96 0.07 11.48
N ASP A 8 1.55 -0.43 12.65
CA ASP A 8 2.07 -1.69 13.20
C ASP A 8 1.61 -2.89 12.36
N GLU A 9 0.38 -2.88 11.87
CA GLU A 9 -0.13 -3.95 11.00
C GLU A 9 0.56 -3.95 9.63
N LEU A 10 0.86 -2.76 9.08
CA LEU A 10 1.67 -2.60 7.87
C LEU A 10 3.08 -3.18 8.06
N LYS A 11 3.73 -2.82 9.17
CA LYS A 11 5.07 -3.29 9.52
C LYS A 11 5.10 -4.81 9.66
N ASP A 12 4.15 -5.40 10.38
CA ASP A 12 4.07 -6.85 10.58
C ASP A 12 3.88 -7.60 9.26
N LYS A 13 3.03 -7.06 8.37
CA LYS A 13 2.84 -7.64 7.03
C LYS A 13 4.09 -7.55 6.16
N LEU A 14 4.78 -6.42 6.15
CA LEU A 14 6.04 -6.26 5.42
C LEU A 14 7.12 -7.20 5.96
N GLN A 15 7.25 -7.30 7.29
CA GLN A 15 8.17 -8.23 7.93
C GLN A 15 7.86 -9.68 7.56
N HIS A 16 6.58 -10.06 7.53
CA HIS A 16 6.17 -11.38 7.07
C HIS A 16 6.47 -11.62 5.59
N CYS A 17 6.26 -10.62 4.71
CA CYS A 17 6.64 -10.68 3.28
C CYS A 17 8.12 -11.04 3.15
N PHE A 18 8.98 -10.31 3.85
CA PHE A 18 10.44 -10.50 3.75
C PHE A 18 10.94 -11.79 4.42
N ALA A 19 10.34 -12.20 5.53
CA ALA A 19 10.73 -13.42 6.24
C ALA A 19 10.34 -14.70 5.49
N SER A 20 9.29 -14.66 4.68
CA SER A 20 8.84 -15.79 3.86
C SER A 20 9.50 -15.86 2.47
N THR A 21 10.29 -14.84 2.10
CA THR A 21 10.94 -14.76 0.80
C THR A 21 12.24 -15.56 0.79
N ASP A 22 12.42 -16.40 -0.23
CA ASP A 22 13.71 -17.05 -0.50
C ASP A 22 14.63 -16.07 -1.26
N TRP A 23 15.54 -15.44 -0.54
CA TRP A 23 16.45 -14.45 -1.11
C TRP A 23 17.48 -15.04 -2.07
N ASN A 24 17.80 -16.34 -1.93
CA ASN A 24 18.77 -16.99 -2.82
C ASN A 24 18.23 -17.09 -4.25
N MET A 25 16.91 -17.18 -4.41
CA MET A 25 16.28 -17.27 -5.73
C MET A 25 16.64 -16.06 -6.62
N PHE A 26 16.78 -14.88 -6.03
CA PHE A 26 17.17 -13.67 -6.78
C PHE A 26 18.61 -13.75 -7.26
N TRP A 27 19.50 -14.34 -6.45
CA TRP A 27 20.89 -14.52 -6.82
C TRP A 27 21.03 -15.58 -7.91
N ASP A 28 20.37 -16.73 -7.73
CA ASP A 28 20.40 -17.85 -8.66
C ASP A 28 19.79 -17.50 -10.03
N SER A 29 18.88 -16.52 -10.07
CA SER A 29 18.24 -16.03 -11.30
C SER A 29 18.93 -14.82 -11.92
N SER A 30 20.03 -14.34 -11.37
CA SER A 30 20.70 -13.11 -11.85
C SER A 30 22.05 -13.42 -12.50
N ASP A 31 22.33 -12.78 -13.63
CA ASP A 31 23.62 -12.85 -14.33
C ASP A 31 24.68 -11.90 -13.74
N GLY A 32 24.36 -11.20 -12.65
CA GLY A 32 25.30 -10.32 -11.95
C GLY A 32 24.65 -9.44 -10.89
N ILE A 33 25.48 -8.62 -10.25
CA ILE A 33 25.07 -7.75 -9.13
C ILE A 33 24.02 -6.70 -9.53
N GLU A 34 24.06 -6.19 -10.76
CA GLU A 34 23.10 -5.19 -11.25
C GLU A 34 21.69 -5.79 -11.39
N GLU A 35 21.59 -6.99 -11.96
CA GLU A 35 20.31 -7.70 -12.12
C GLU A 35 19.76 -8.17 -10.78
N TYR A 36 20.63 -8.66 -9.89
CA TYR A 36 20.26 -9.00 -8.51
C TYR A 36 19.69 -7.78 -7.79
N THR A 37 20.39 -6.64 -7.85
CA THR A 37 19.96 -5.40 -7.19
C THR A 37 18.63 -4.91 -7.76
N THR A 38 18.46 -4.98 -9.08
CA THR A 38 17.22 -4.61 -9.77
C THR A 38 16.05 -5.50 -9.32
N SER A 39 16.26 -6.82 -9.29
CA SER A 39 15.23 -7.79 -8.93
C SER A 39 14.83 -7.68 -7.45
N VAL A 40 15.80 -7.57 -6.54
CA VAL A 40 15.56 -7.36 -5.11
C VAL A 40 14.82 -6.04 -4.85
N THR A 41 15.24 -4.95 -5.50
CA THR A 41 14.59 -3.64 -5.33
C THR A 41 13.16 -3.67 -5.86
N GLY A 42 12.93 -4.31 -7.02
CA GLY A 42 11.60 -4.49 -7.59
C GLY A 42 10.67 -5.28 -6.66
N PHE A 43 11.17 -6.35 -6.06
CA PHE A 43 10.41 -7.16 -5.10
C PHE A 43 10.06 -6.37 -3.82
N ILE A 44 11.00 -5.62 -3.25
CA ILE A 44 10.75 -4.79 -2.07
C ILE A 44 9.64 -3.77 -2.37
N ASN A 45 9.72 -3.07 -3.50
CA ASN A 45 8.69 -2.12 -3.92
C ASN A 45 7.33 -2.81 -4.09
N LYS A 46 7.32 -4.01 -4.68
CA LYS A 46 6.10 -4.80 -4.84
C LYS A 46 5.47 -5.18 -3.49
N CYS A 47 6.25 -5.66 -2.50
CA CYS A 47 5.75 -5.92 -1.15
C CYS A 47 5.17 -4.63 -0.52
N ILE A 48 5.81 -3.47 -0.73
CA ILE A 48 5.29 -2.18 -0.23
C ILE A 48 3.97 -1.82 -0.90
N GLU A 49 3.88 -1.92 -2.22
CA GLU A 49 2.64 -1.65 -2.98
C GLU A 49 1.49 -2.58 -2.60
N ASP A 50 1.79 -3.86 -2.33
CA ASP A 50 0.79 -4.85 -1.96
C ASP A 50 0.32 -4.69 -0.48
N VAL A 51 1.22 -4.23 0.41
CA VAL A 51 0.92 -4.07 1.83
C VAL A 51 0.32 -2.69 2.14
N VAL A 52 0.83 -1.63 1.53
CA VAL A 52 0.28 -0.28 1.68
C VAL A 52 -1.05 -0.26 0.94
N PRO A 53 -2.19 -0.15 1.63
CA PRO A 53 -3.47 -0.07 0.95
C PRO A 53 -3.41 1.12 0.00
N THR A 54 -3.58 0.87 -1.30
CA THR A 54 -3.66 1.93 -2.30
C THR A 54 -4.84 2.80 -1.91
N VAL A 55 -4.56 3.92 -1.23
CA VAL A 55 -5.59 4.85 -0.77
C VAL A 55 -6.12 5.51 -2.03
N THR A 56 -7.10 4.85 -2.66
CA THR A 56 -7.85 5.43 -3.76
C THR A 56 -8.75 6.45 -3.09
N VAL A 57 -8.23 7.66 -2.86
CA VAL A 57 -9.01 8.80 -2.42
C VAL A 57 -10.02 9.09 -3.53
N ARG A 58 -11.19 8.45 -3.46
CA ARG A 58 -12.36 8.88 -4.20
C ARG A 58 -12.88 10.13 -3.50
N THR A 59 -12.32 11.28 -3.85
CA THR A 59 -12.95 12.57 -3.58
C THR A 59 -14.23 12.63 -4.39
N TYR A 60 -15.34 12.28 -3.75
CA TYR A 60 -16.68 12.55 -4.26
C TYR A 60 -16.92 14.07 -4.18
N PRO A 61 -17.06 14.81 -5.30
CA PRO A 61 -17.22 16.27 -5.31
C PRO A 61 -18.61 16.75 -4.82
N ASN A 62 -19.26 16.01 -3.93
CA ASN A 62 -20.67 16.20 -3.58
C ASN A 62 -20.92 16.32 -2.07
N GLN A 63 -20.06 17.06 -1.36
CA GLN A 63 -20.49 17.78 -0.16
C GLN A 63 -21.48 18.88 -0.57
N LYS A 64 -22.72 18.46 -0.82
CA LYS A 64 -23.78 19.35 -1.26
C LYS A 64 -24.35 20.11 -0.05
N PRO A 65 -24.47 21.46 -0.11
CA PRO A 65 -24.75 22.31 1.06
C PRO A 65 -26.15 22.16 1.69
N TRP A 66 -27.05 21.39 1.07
CA TRP A 66 -28.44 21.20 1.57
C TRP A 66 -28.59 20.17 2.68
N ILE A 67 -27.52 19.54 3.16
CA ILE A 67 -27.59 18.65 4.34
C ILE A 67 -27.72 19.44 5.65
N THR A 68 -27.35 20.72 5.67
CA THR A 68 -27.71 21.63 6.76
C THR A 68 -29.13 22.15 6.53
N GLY A 69 -30.10 21.33 6.91
CA GLY A 69 -31.50 21.71 7.00
C GLY A 69 -31.74 22.79 8.05
N ASN A 70 -31.35 24.04 7.75
CA ASN A 70 -31.84 25.18 8.48
C ASN A 70 -33.11 25.65 7.78
N ILE A 71 -34.24 25.01 8.13
CA ILE A 71 -35.57 25.53 7.82
C ILE A 71 -35.76 26.68 8.81
N PRO A 72 -35.74 27.96 8.40
CA PRO A 72 -36.07 29.05 9.30
C PRO A 72 -37.55 28.90 9.71
N PRO A 73 -37.90 29.09 11.00
CA PRO A 73 -39.29 29.01 11.41
C PRO A 73 -40.10 30.14 10.75
N SER A 74 -41.35 29.79 10.43
CA SER A 74 -42.43 30.64 9.89
C SER A 74 -42.71 31.89 10.72
#